data_AF-A0A197JUG5-F1
#
_entry.id   AF-A0A197JUG5-F1
#
_cell.length_a   1.000
_cell.length_b   1.000
_cell.length_c   1.000
_cell.angle_alpha   90.00
_cell.angle_beta   90.00
_cell.angle_gamma   90.00
#
_symmetry.space_group_name_H-M   'P 1'
#
loop_
_entity.id
_entity.type
_entity.pdbx_description
1 polymer ?
#
loop_
_entity_poly.entity_id
_entity_poly.type
_entity_poly.pdbx_seq_one_letter_code
_entity_poly.pdbx_strand_id
1 'polypeptide(L)'
;MTAGARNILRSNDSASLWNYTVAPGWSINEAEVLRKALMKFGVGNWSKIIESNCLVGKTNAQMNLQTQRMLGQQSTAEFAGLHIDPRVIGQKNSLIQGDHIRRKNGCIVNTGAKLSRDEIRRRVAENKEQYELTEEEWNAIELPLPEDVMLEAKKAEKIRLELELKNVQRQIAMLRKSGGKKNAEVTNAS
;
A
#
# COMPACT_ATOMS: atom_id res chain seq x y z
N MET A 1 15.18 -21.01 24.25
CA MET A 1 15.14 -21.09 22.77
C MET A 1 15.01 -19.67 22.21
N THR A 2 16.04 -19.24 21.49
CA THR A 2 16.27 -17.90 20.95
C THR A 2 15.35 -17.63 19.76
N ALA A 3 14.31 -16.81 19.96
CA ALA A 3 13.48 -16.33 18.86
C ALA A 3 14.20 -15.18 18.15
N GLY A 4 14.69 -15.46 16.94
CA GLY A 4 15.46 -14.54 16.12
C GLY A 4 14.71 -13.27 15.78
N ALA A 5 15.30 -12.14 16.16
CA ALA A 5 14.99 -10.84 15.60
C ALA A 5 15.44 -10.82 14.13
N ARG A 6 14.57 -11.22 13.21
CA ARG A 6 14.70 -10.84 11.79
C ARG A 6 13.87 -9.59 11.54
N ASN A 7 14.32 -8.47 12.11
CA ASN A 7 14.04 -7.17 11.50
C ASN A 7 14.85 -7.13 10.20
N ILE A 8 14.23 -7.51 9.08
CA ILE A 8 14.80 -7.22 7.77
C ILE A 8 14.66 -5.72 7.57
N LEU A 9 15.65 -4.96 8.06
CA LEU A 9 15.86 -3.58 7.66
C LEU A 9 16.16 -3.63 6.15
N ARG A 10 15.23 -3.18 5.32
CA ARG A 10 15.52 -2.94 3.91
C ARG A 10 16.29 -1.63 3.85
N SER A 11 17.52 -1.68 3.33
CA SER A 11 18.48 -0.56 3.29
C SER A 11 18.05 0.67 2.48
N ASN A 12 16.77 0.77 2.09
CA ASN A 12 16.23 1.88 1.31
C ASN A 12 15.14 2.68 2.03
N ASP A 13 14.80 2.34 3.28
CA ASP A 13 13.86 3.11 4.09
C ASP A 13 14.61 4.18 4.88
N SER A 14 14.84 5.34 4.27
CA SER A 14 15.22 6.56 5.01
C SER A 14 14.21 6.80 6.12
N ALA A 15 14.66 6.85 7.38
CA ALA A 15 13.85 7.03 8.58
C ALA A 15 13.15 8.40 8.65
N SER A 16 12.17 8.67 7.80
CA SER A 16 11.21 9.75 8.01
C SER A 16 10.21 9.34 9.10
N LEU A 17 9.71 10.31 9.88
CA LEU A 17 8.69 10.11 10.93
C LEU A 17 7.39 9.43 10.45
N TRP A 18 7.26 9.19 9.15
CA TRP A 18 6.06 8.72 8.44
C TRP A 18 6.18 7.27 7.93
N ASN A 19 7.20 6.54 8.35
CA ASN A 19 7.56 5.22 7.82
C ASN A 19 6.68 4.08 8.36
N TYR A 20 5.44 3.97 7.91
CA TYR A 20 4.81 2.65 7.89
C TYR A 20 5.40 1.84 6.73
N THR A 21 5.75 0.58 6.97
CA THR A 21 6.17 -0.30 5.88
C THR A 21 4.95 -0.65 5.03
N VAL A 22 4.94 -0.33 3.74
CA VAL A 22 3.87 -0.77 2.83
C VAL A 22 3.74 -2.29 2.82
N ALA A 23 2.51 -2.80 2.73
CA ALA A 23 2.26 -4.23 2.59
C ALA A 23 2.81 -4.73 1.23
N PRO A 24 3.19 -6.02 1.12
CA PRO A 24 3.65 -6.57 -0.15
C PRO A 24 2.64 -6.31 -1.29
N GLY A 25 3.12 -5.84 -2.44
CA GLY A 25 2.27 -5.51 -3.58
C GLY A 25 1.58 -4.14 -3.51
N TRP A 26 2.03 -3.26 -2.60
CA TRP A 26 1.60 -1.86 -2.52
C TRP A 26 2.73 -0.91 -2.92
N SER A 27 2.39 0.09 -3.71
CA SER A 27 3.18 1.29 -3.89
C SER A 27 2.83 2.33 -2.82
N ILE A 28 3.74 3.30 -2.62
CA ILE A 28 3.51 4.43 -1.71
C ILE A 28 2.27 5.22 -2.17
N ASN A 29 2.13 5.45 -3.48
CA ASN A 29 0.99 6.18 -4.04
C ASN A 29 -0.34 5.48 -3.77
N GLU A 30 -0.42 4.16 -3.95
CA GLU A 30 -1.63 3.41 -3.61
C GLU A 30 -1.95 3.52 -2.11
N ALA A 31 -0.93 3.49 -1.25
CA ALA A 31 -1.13 3.63 0.18
C ALA A 31 -1.63 5.03 0.58
N GLU A 32 -1.18 6.09 -0.12
CA GLU A 32 -1.74 7.45 0.00
C GLU A 32 -3.19 7.53 -0.46
N VAL A 33 -3.51 6.89 -1.59
CA VAL A 33 -4.89 6.84 -2.09
C VAL A 33 -5.78 6.11 -1.09
N LEU A 34 -5.32 5.00 -0.51
CA LEU A 34 -6.04 4.31 0.56
C LEU A 34 -6.24 5.21 1.78
N ARG A 35 -5.20 5.95 2.21
CA ARG A 35 -5.32 6.92 3.32
C ARG A 35 -6.45 7.91 3.08
N LYS A 36 -6.45 8.56 1.91
CA LYS A 36 -7.50 9.49 1.50
C LYS A 36 -8.87 8.83 1.42
N ALA A 37 -8.95 7.61 0.90
CA ALA A 37 -10.20 6.88 0.76
C ALA A 37 -10.79 6.48 2.13
N LEU A 38 -9.95 6.11 3.11
CA LEU A 38 -10.36 5.87 4.50
C LEU A 38 -10.89 7.14 5.17
N MET A 39 -10.22 8.27 4.96
CA MET A 39 -10.69 9.57 5.45
C MET A 39 -12.03 9.95 4.81
N LYS A 40 -12.19 9.72 3.50
CA LYS A 40 -13.41 10.08 2.75
C LYS A 40 -14.62 9.19 3.04
N PHE A 41 -14.43 7.88 3.10
CA PHE A 41 -15.54 6.91 3.17
C PHE A 41 -15.72 6.28 4.56
N GLY A 42 -14.77 6.51 5.46
CA GLY A 42 -14.71 5.91 6.78
C GLY A 42 -13.90 4.61 6.82
N VAL A 43 -13.22 4.37 7.94
CA VAL A 43 -12.42 3.15 8.12
C VAL A 43 -13.32 1.91 8.15
N GLY A 44 -12.97 0.88 7.37
CA GLY A 44 -13.76 -0.35 7.27
C GLY A 44 -14.84 -0.32 6.19
N ASN A 45 -15.09 0.82 5.53
CA ASN A 45 -16.07 0.94 4.45
C ASN A 45 -15.50 0.52 3.09
N TRP A 46 -15.09 -0.74 3.00
CA TRP A 46 -14.38 -1.27 1.83
C TRP A 46 -15.20 -1.25 0.55
N SER A 47 -16.52 -1.46 0.65
CA SER A 47 -17.42 -1.47 -0.50
C SER A 47 -17.40 -0.12 -1.24
N LYS A 48 -17.54 1.00 -0.52
CA LYS A 48 -17.47 2.34 -1.13
C LYS A 48 -16.10 2.62 -1.76
N ILE A 49 -15.02 2.18 -1.12
CA ILE A 49 -13.67 2.32 -1.66
C ILE A 49 -13.53 1.53 -2.97
N ILE A 50 -14.04 0.30 -3.03
CA ILE A 50 -14.04 -0.51 -4.26
C ILE A 50 -14.91 0.12 -5.34
N GLU A 51 -16.12 0.55 -5.01
CA GLU A 51 -17.05 1.21 -5.94
C GLU A 51 -16.45 2.48 -6.55
N SER A 52 -15.66 3.23 -5.76
CA SER A 52 -14.94 4.40 -6.26
C SER A 52 -13.83 4.07 -7.27
N ASN A 53 -13.41 2.80 -7.36
CA ASN A 53 -12.36 2.30 -8.25
C ASN A 53 -11.01 3.05 -8.15
N CYS A 54 -10.76 3.78 -7.06
CA CYS A 54 -9.50 4.51 -6.85
C CYS A 54 -8.31 3.56 -6.57
N LEU A 55 -8.56 2.29 -6.24
CA LEU A 55 -7.57 1.25 -5.93
C LEU A 55 -7.83 -0.03 -6.72
N VAL A 56 -7.63 0.03 -8.04
CA VAL A 56 -7.90 -1.08 -8.97
C VAL A 56 -7.13 -2.34 -8.57
N GLY A 57 -7.85 -3.46 -8.48
CA GLY A 57 -7.27 -4.77 -8.18
C GLY A 57 -6.87 -5.00 -6.73
N LYS A 58 -7.08 -4.04 -5.81
CA LYS A 58 -6.87 -4.25 -4.37
C LYS A 58 -8.09 -4.91 -3.73
N THR A 59 -7.84 -5.99 -3.00
CA THR A 59 -8.88 -6.71 -2.24
C THR A 59 -9.09 -6.09 -0.85
N ASN A 60 -10.25 -6.37 -0.24
CA ASN A 60 -10.54 -5.99 1.15
C ASN A 60 -9.45 -6.44 2.13
N ALA A 61 -8.93 -7.65 1.96
CA ALA A 61 -7.87 -8.18 2.82
C ALA A 61 -6.57 -7.38 2.69
N GLN A 62 -6.18 -7.03 1.46
CA GLN A 62 -5.00 -6.19 1.21
C GLN A 62 -5.18 -4.78 1.77
N MET A 63 -6.35 -4.15 1.57
CA MET A 63 -6.66 -2.82 2.11
C MET A 63 -6.66 -2.82 3.65
N ASN A 64 -7.27 -3.83 4.27
CA ASN A 64 -7.29 -3.94 5.72
C ASN A 64 -5.88 -4.16 6.30
N LEU A 65 -5.06 -5.01 5.70
CA LEU A 65 -3.67 -5.21 6.12
C LEU A 65 -2.87 -3.90 6.04
N GLN A 66 -3.02 -3.16 4.93
CA GLN A 66 -2.37 -1.87 4.76
C GLN A 66 -2.87 -0.84 5.79
N THR A 67 -4.17 -0.85 6.09
CA THR A 67 -4.78 0.02 7.12
C THR A 67 -4.23 -0.27 8.52
N GLN A 68 -4.10 -1.54 8.91
CA GLN A 68 -3.50 -1.94 10.19
C GLN A 68 -2.07 -1.41 10.34
N ARG A 69 -1.29 -1.45 9.25
CA ARG A 69 0.07 -0.90 9.24
C ARG A 69 0.09 0.61 9.38
N MET A 70 -0.83 1.32 8.72
CA MET A 70 -0.95 2.78 8.85
C MET A 70 -1.35 3.19 10.27
N LEU A 71 -2.30 2.47 10.89
CA LEU A 71 -2.73 2.70 12.27
C LEU A 71 -1.68 2.24 13.30
N GLY A 72 -0.71 1.43 12.91
CA GLY A 72 0.27 0.85 13.84
C GLY A 72 -0.33 -0.18 14.80
N GLN A 73 -1.52 -0.73 14.51
CA GLN A 73 -2.21 -1.71 15.34
C GLN A 73 -3.04 -2.69 14.51
N GLN A 74 -3.20 -3.92 15.01
CA GLN A 74 -3.94 -4.96 14.28
C GLN A 74 -5.47 -4.80 14.37
N SER A 75 -5.96 -4.30 15.51
CA SER A 75 -7.39 -4.05 15.68
C SER A 75 -7.77 -2.77 14.93
N THR A 76 -8.82 -2.82 14.14
CA THR A 76 -9.41 -1.63 13.47
C THR A 76 -10.83 -1.35 13.94
N ALA A 77 -11.39 -2.20 14.81
CA ALA A 77 -12.79 -2.16 15.22
C ALA A 77 -13.17 -0.85 15.92
N GLU A 78 -12.24 -0.24 16.67
CA GLU A 78 -12.44 1.03 17.38
C GLU A 78 -12.45 2.27 16.47
N PHE A 79 -12.16 2.08 15.19
CA PHE A 79 -12.23 3.13 14.17
C PHE A 79 -13.31 2.86 13.13
N ALA A 80 -14.05 1.75 13.25
CA ALA A 80 -15.01 1.34 12.24
C ALA A 80 -16.06 2.43 11.98
N GLY A 81 -16.16 2.86 10.71
CA GLY A 81 -17.08 3.89 10.24
C GLY A 81 -16.61 5.33 10.47
N LEU A 82 -15.48 5.55 11.15
CA LEU A 82 -14.99 6.90 11.43
C LEU A 82 -14.18 7.46 10.25
N HIS A 83 -14.37 8.74 9.98
CA HIS A 83 -13.63 9.51 8.98
C HIS A 83 -12.39 10.10 9.61
N ILE A 84 -11.32 9.31 9.74
CA ILE A 84 -10.09 9.72 10.44
C ILE A 84 -8.87 9.59 9.54
N ASP A 85 -7.83 10.37 9.81
CA ASP A 85 -6.52 10.14 9.22
C ASP A 85 -5.79 9.01 9.96
N PRO A 86 -5.63 7.81 9.36
CA PRO A 86 -5.00 6.68 10.02
C PRO A 86 -3.54 6.93 10.39
N ARG A 87 -2.86 7.91 9.76
CA ARG A 87 -1.47 8.25 10.10
C ARG A 87 -1.32 8.92 11.45
N VAL A 88 -2.27 9.78 11.83
CA VAL A 88 -2.26 10.45 13.14
C VAL A 88 -2.28 9.41 14.25
N ILE A 89 -3.14 8.40 14.08
CA ILE A 89 -3.21 7.25 14.99
C ILE A 89 -1.92 6.43 14.94
N GLY A 90 -1.39 6.14 13.75
CA GLY A 90 -0.11 5.44 13.58
C GLY A 90 1.04 6.09 14.32
N GLN A 91 1.14 7.42 14.23
CA GLN A 91 2.14 8.21 14.94
C GLN A 91 1.99 8.07 16.45
N LYS A 92 0.77 8.27 16.96
CA LYS A 92 0.47 8.07 18.39
C LYS A 92 0.86 6.66 18.84
N ASN A 93 0.44 5.65 18.09
CA ASN A 93 0.71 4.24 18.38
C ASN A 93 2.19 3.87 18.26
N SER A 94 2.99 4.58 17.46
CA SER A 94 4.44 4.36 17.39
C SER A 94 5.16 4.77 18.68
N LEU A 95 4.63 5.77 19.38
CA LEU A 95 5.20 6.30 20.63
C LEU A 95 4.83 5.47 21.86
N ILE A 96 3.81 4.60 21.75
CA ILE A 96 3.39 3.73 22.86
C ILE A 96 4.46 2.66 23.13
N GLN A 97 5.04 2.72 24.32
CA GLN A 97 6.01 1.76 24.85
C GLN A 97 5.54 1.27 26.23
N GLY A 98 5.95 0.06 26.61
CA GLY A 98 5.67 -0.48 27.95
C GLY A 98 5.67 -2.01 27.99
N ASP A 99 5.87 -2.56 29.18
CA ASP A 99 6.06 -4.00 29.41
C ASP A 99 4.83 -4.85 29.06
N HIS A 100 3.65 -4.24 28.98
CA HIS A 100 2.37 -4.87 28.61
C HIS A 100 2.06 -4.78 27.11
N ILE A 101 2.83 -3.97 26.36
CA ILE A 101 2.64 -3.80 24.92
C ILE A 101 3.35 -4.94 24.20
N ARG A 102 2.64 -5.59 23.28
CA ARG A 102 3.22 -6.58 22.36
C ARG A 102 3.03 -6.07 20.95
N ARG A 103 4.05 -6.29 20.11
CA ARG A 103 4.01 -5.95 18.68
C ARG A 103 4.25 -7.20 17.85
N LYS A 104 3.49 -7.34 16.77
CA LYS A 104 3.71 -8.35 15.73
C LYS A 104 3.75 -7.64 14.39
N ASN A 105 4.86 -7.79 13.67
CA ASN A 105 5.12 -7.09 12.41
C ASN A 105 5.00 -5.55 12.55
N GLY A 106 5.53 -4.98 13.63
CA GLY A 106 5.47 -3.54 13.92
C GLY A 106 4.14 -3.02 14.49
N CYS A 107 3.05 -3.79 14.37
CA CYS A 107 1.73 -3.38 14.83
C CYS A 107 1.46 -3.84 16.27
N ILE A 108 0.84 -2.99 17.09
CA ILE A 108 0.35 -3.34 18.42
C ILE A 108 -0.69 -4.45 18.29
N VAL A 109 -0.54 -5.50 19.11
CA VAL A 109 -1.50 -6.60 19.20
C VAL A 109 -2.26 -6.52 20.51
N ASN A 110 -3.55 -6.83 20.47
CA ASN A 110 -4.33 -6.99 21.69
C ASN A 110 -3.91 -8.29 22.37
N THR A 111 -3.34 -8.18 23.57
CA THR A 111 -2.90 -9.30 24.41
C THR A 111 -3.93 -9.71 25.46
N GLY A 112 -5.02 -8.93 25.60
CA GLY A 112 -6.07 -9.15 26.58
C GLY A 112 -7.26 -9.95 26.02
N ALA A 113 -8.30 -10.06 26.85
CA ALA A 113 -9.57 -10.64 26.46
C ALA A 113 -10.18 -9.88 25.27
N LYS A 114 -11.02 -10.58 24.49
CA LYS A 114 -11.79 -9.97 23.40
C LYS A 114 -12.60 -8.81 23.95
N LEU A 115 -12.44 -7.63 23.36
CA LEU A 115 -13.21 -6.44 23.75
C LEU A 115 -14.70 -6.72 23.60
N SER A 116 -15.48 -6.32 24.61
CA SER A 116 -16.94 -6.40 24.55
C SER A 116 -17.47 -5.42 23.50
N ARG A 117 -18.71 -5.64 23.04
CA ARG A 117 -19.37 -4.75 22.08
C ARG A 117 -19.51 -3.33 22.63
N ASP A 118 -19.79 -3.19 23.92
CA ASP A 118 -20.00 -1.89 24.56
C ASP A 118 -18.68 -1.15 24.74
N GLU A 119 -17.59 -1.86 25.05
CA GLU A 119 -16.25 -1.29 25.10
C GLU A 119 -15.81 -0.79 23.72
N ILE A 120 -16.08 -1.55 22.66
CA ILE A 120 -15.81 -1.10 21.28
C ILE A 120 -16.61 0.17 20.98
N ARG A 121 -17.91 0.21 21.30
CA ARG A 121 -18.73 1.42 21.09
C ARG A 121 -18.20 2.62 21.86
N ARG A 122 -17.77 2.43 23.11
CA ARG A 122 -17.18 3.50 23.92
C ARG A 122 -15.93 4.06 23.25
N ARG A 123 -15.01 3.19 22.82
CA ARG A 123 -13.79 3.61 22.11
C ARG A 123 -14.07 4.27 20.77
N VAL A 124 -15.07 3.78 20.02
CA VAL A 124 -15.51 4.44 18.78
C VAL A 124 -16.00 5.85 19.08
N ALA A 125 -16.79 6.07 20.13
CA ALA A 125 -17.26 7.40 20.52
C ALA A 125 -16.09 8.31 20.96
N GLU A 126 -15.17 7.80 21.79
CA GLU A 126 -13.97 8.53 22.23
C GLU A 126 -13.08 8.93 21.03
N ASN A 127 -12.87 8.01 20.08
CA ASN A 127 -12.07 8.27 18.89
C ASN A 127 -12.78 9.22 17.92
N LYS A 128 -14.12 9.16 17.86
CA LYS A 128 -14.94 10.06 17.07
C LYS A 128 -14.75 11.49 17.54
N GLU A 129 -14.87 11.73 18.83
CA GLU A 129 -14.69 13.06 19.42
C GLU A 129 -13.27 13.60 19.22
N GLN A 130 -12.25 12.75 19.29
CA GLN A 130 -10.85 13.18 19.23
C GLN A 130 -10.27 13.33 17.82
N TYR A 131 -10.70 12.50 16.87
CA TYR A 131 -9.98 12.34 15.60
C TYR A 131 -10.87 12.41 14.35
N GLU A 132 -12.20 12.44 14.50
CA GLU A 132 -13.07 12.53 13.33
C GLU A 132 -12.89 13.85 12.62
N LEU A 133 -12.67 13.76 11.31
CA LEU A 133 -12.62 14.89 10.41
C LEU A 133 -14.01 15.50 10.28
N THR A 134 -14.05 16.81 10.14
CA THR A 134 -15.30 17.52 9.85
C THR A 134 -15.89 17.07 8.52
N GLU A 135 -17.21 17.25 8.37
CA GLU A 135 -17.91 16.86 7.15
C GLU A 135 -17.38 17.57 5.91
N GLU A 136 -17.01 18.84 6.07
CA GLU A 136 -16.40 19.65 5.03
C GLU A 136 -15.03 19.09 4.62
N GLU A 137 -14.19 18.71 5.58
CA GLU A 137 -12.85 18.18 5.32
C GLU A 137 -12.90 16.87 4.54
N TRP A 138 -13.69 15.89 4.97
CA TRP A 138 -13.71 14.61 4.28
C TRP A 138 -14.47 14.65 2.95
N ASN A 139 -15.45 15.56 2.80
CA ASN A 139 -16.11 15.79 1.52
C ASN A 139 -15.16 16.40 0.49
N ALA A 140 -14.29 17.32 0.90
CA ALA A 140 -13.31 17.97 0.05
C ALA A 140 -12.18 17.04 -0.44
N ILE A 141 -12.05 15.82 0.13
CA ILE A 141 -11.03 14.87 -0.31
C ILE A 141 -11.33 14.37 -1.72
N GLU A 142 -10.43 14.67 -2.65
CA GLU A 142 -10.46 14.15 -4.00
C GLU A 142 -9.68 12.83 -4.10
N LEU A 143 -10.30 11.84 -4.74
CA LEU A 143 -9.71 10.55 -5.05
C LEU A 143 -9.43 10.48 -6.55
N PRO A 144 -8.35 9.83 -6.98
CA PRO A 144 -8.04 9.67 -8.40
C PRO A 144 -9.18 8.93 -9.09
N LEU A 145 -9.58 9.42 -10.26
CA LEU A 145 -10.64 8.81 -11.02
C LEU A 145 -10.17 7.48 -11.63
N PRO A 146 -11.08 6.52 -11.85
CA PRO A 146 -10.73 5.21 -12.42
C PRO A 146 -10.03 5.32 -13.77
N GLU A 147 -10.44 6.32 -14.56
CA GLU A 147 -9.91 6.59 -15.89
C GLU A 147 -8.45 7.05 -15.84
N ASP A 148 -8.08 7.86 -14.85
CA ASP A 148 -6.70 8.26 -14.63
C ASP A 148 -5.84 7.08 -14.21
N VAL A 149 -6.34 6.23 -13.30
CA VAL A 149 -5.61 5.03 -12.83
C VAL A 149 -5.41 4.03 -13.98
N MET A 150 -6.45 3.78 -14.78
CA MET A 150 -6.35 2.91 -15.95
C MET A 150 -5.44 3.49 -17.03
N LEU A 151 -5.53 4.80 -17.29
CA LEU A 151 -4.69 5.49 -18.25
C LEU A 151 -3.22 5.42 -17.85
N GLU A 152 -2.89 5.67 -16.58
CA GLU A 152 -1.52 5.55 -16.07
C GLU A 152 -1.01 4.10 -16.14
N ALA A 153 -1.85 3.11 -15.79
CA ALA A 153 -1.49 1.70 -15.95
C ALA A 153 -1.21 1.34 -17.42
N LYS A 154 -2.02 1.85 -18.36
CA LYS A 154 -1.82 1.64 -19.80
C LYS A 154 -0.57 2.35 -20.31
N LYS A 155 -0.26 3.55 -19.83
CA LYS A 155 0.98 4.27 -20.15
C LYS A 155 2.21 3.48 -19.68
N ALA A 156 2.19 2.98 -18.44
CA ALA A 156 3.29 2.16 -17.90
C ALA A 156 3.51 0.88 -18.71
N GLU A 157 2.42 0.19 -19.06
CA GLU A 157 2.46 -1.01 -19.90
C GLU A 157 3.02 -0.71 -21.29
N LYS A 158 2.60 0.40 -21.92
CA LYS A 158 3.14 0.86 -23.20
C LYS A 158 4.65 1.05 -23.15
N ILE A 159 5.16 1.74 -22.13
CA ILE A 159 6.60 1.97 -21.95
C ILE A 159 7.37 0.65 -21.82
N ARG A 160 6.82 -0.31 -21.07
CA ARG A 160 7.40 -1.65 -20.93
C ARG A 160 7.52 -2.36 -22.28
N LEU A 161 6.43 -2.38 -23.05
CA LEU A 161 6.38 -3.01 -24.37
C LEU A 161 7.33 -2.31 -25.36
N GLU A 162 7.43 -0.98 -25.33
CA GLU A 162 8.39 -0.23 -26.15
C GLU A 162 9.84 -0.61 -25.83
N LEU A 163 10.17 -0.81 -24.55
CA LEU A 163 11.49 -1.24 -24.12
C LEU A 163 11.81 -2.66 -24.57
N GLU A 164 10.85 -3.58 -24.42
CA GLU A 164 10.97 -4.97 -24.85
C GLU A 164 11.13 -5.07 -26.38
N LEU A 165 10.32 -4.32 -27.13
CA LEU A 165 10.43 -4.23 -28.58
C LEU A 165 11.82 -3.74 -29.02
N LYS A 166 12.36 -2.69 -28.36
CA LYS A 166 13.74 -2.21 -28.63
C LYS A 166 14.80 -3.29 -28.35
N ASN A 167 14.59 -4.14 -27.35
CA ASN A 167 15.51 -5.23 -27.03
C ASN A 167 15.44 -6.34 -28.09
N VAL A 168 14.24 -6.75 -28.49
CA VAL A 168 14.02 -7.72 -29.57
C VAL A 168 14.60 -7.22 -30.89
N GLN A 169 14.38 -5.95 -31.24
CA GLN A 169 14.96 -5.32 -32.43
C GLN A 169 16.50 -5.35 -32.41
N ARG A 170 17.12 -5.08 -31.25
CA ARG A 170 18.58 -5.20 -31.08
C ARG A 170 19.07 -6.63 -31.30
N GLN A 171 18.37 -7.63 -30.76
CA GLN A 171 18.71 -9.04 -30.97
C GLN A 171 18.62 -9.44 -32.45
N ILE A 172 17.55 -9.04 -33.15
CA ILE A 172 17.39 -9.29 -34.59
C ILE A 172 18.53 -8.63 -35.38
N ALA A 173 18.91 -7.40 -35.04
CA ALA A 173 20.02 -6.71 -35.72
C ALA A 173 21.36 -7.42 -35.51
N MET A 174 21.63 -7.95 -34.31
CA MET A 174 22.83 -8.75 -34.04
C MET A 174 22.83 -10.05 -34.85
N LEU A 175 21.69 -10.75 -34.90
CA LEU A 175 21.54 -12.00 -35.67
C LEU A 175 21.71 -11.77 -37.19
N ARG A 176 21.20 -10.65 -37.72
CA ARG A 176 21.42 -10.29 -39.13
C ARG A 176 22.90 -10.02 -39.42
N LYS A 177 23.61 -9.34 -38.51
CA LYS A 177 25.06 -9.09 -38.66
C LYS A 177 25.88 -10.38 -38.58
N SER A 178 25.51 -11.33 -37.71
CA SER A 178 26.22 -12.61 -37.59
C SER A 178 25.87 -13.60 -38.71
N GLY A 179 24.63 -13.60 -39.21
CA GLY A 179 24.23 -14.37 -40.40
C GLY A 179 24.89 -13.87 -41.69
N GLY A 180 25.04 -12.56 -41.85
CA GLY A 180 25.74 -11.95 -42.99
C GLY A 180 27.24 -12.29 -43.04
N LYS A 181 27.92 -12.39 -41.88
CA LYS A 181 29.32 -12.81 -41.82
C LYS A 181 29.53 -14.27 -42.22
N LYS A 182 28.63 -15.18 -41.80
CA LYS A 182 28.71 -16.60 -42.18
C LYS A 182 28.53 -16.83 -43.68
N ASN A 183 27.67 -16.07 -44.35
CA ASN A 183 27.48 -16.21 -45.80
C ASN A 183 28.64 -15.63 -46.62
N ALA A 184 29.29 -14.55 -46.15
CA ALA A 184 30.42 -13.94 -46.85
C ALA A 184 31.69 -14.82 -46.82
N GLU A 185 31.92 -15.58 -45.75
CA GLU A 185 33.04 -16.53 -45.65
C GLU A 185 32.87 -17.75 -46.57
N VAL A 186 31.64 -18.20 -46.82
CA VAL A 186 31.36 -19.33 -47.73
C VAL A 186 31.58 -18.95 -49.20
N THR A 187 31.28 -17.71 -49.59
CA THR A 187 31.48 -17.24 -50.98
C THR A 187 32.93 -16.93 -51.36
N ASN A 188 33.83 -16.70 -50.39
CA ASN A 188 35.25 -16.44 -50.66
C ASN A 188 36.14 -17.70 -50.61
N ALA A 189 35.54 -18.88 -50.40
CA ALA A 189 36.23 -20.17 -50.31
C ALA A 189 35.89 -21.12 -51.49
N SER A 190 35.28 -20.60 -52.58
CA SER A 190 34.97 -21.34 -53.81
C SER A 190 35.73 -20.79 -55.01
#